data_AF-A0A2D6Q6Q8-F1
#
_entry.id   AF-A0A2D6Q6Q8-F1
#
_cell.length_a   1.000
_cell.length_b   1.000
_cell.length_c   1.000
_cell.angle_alpha   90.00
_cell.angle_beta   90.00
_cell.angle_gamma   90.00
#
_symmetry.space_group_name_H-M   'P 1'
#
loop_
_entity.id
_entity.type
_entity.pdbx_description
1 polymer ?
#
loop_
_entity_poly.entity_id
_entity_poly.type
_entity_poly.pdbx_seq_one_letter_code
_entity_poly.pdbx_strand_id
1 'polypeptide(L)'
;MLNKIAEIKEKKLNLSIPTKEVVNLASRLAEQHFVSFVDGPLQLKENVEVTVIDDPKRLLEIAELSASCLYRPRISEAKQLAALQRFLDDPGAAYFSLETSNSVGYFVMYAGTLCETGQEILFEDVLRARNKGRHPGPALYHPALKAVVALTLEKLDLTEDSHMYVPFEMLDWFDGERLQLHKLGSEYFKKDFPEEFYNGTQDFDIWPSFANVKHLLERQVIVEARNVLPITPAALPRY
;
A
#
# COMPACT_ATOMS: atom_id res chain seq x y z
N MET A 1 16.60 -3.14 -7.20
CA MET A 1 15.53 -3.16 -6.19
C MET A 1 15.76 -4.17 -5.06
N LEU A 2 16.18 -5.42 -5.34
CA LEU A 2 16.49 -6.39 -4.27
C LEU A 2 17.50 -5.86 -3.24
N ASN A 3 18.55 -5.16 -3.69
CA ASN A 3 19.52 -4.51 -2.80
C ASN A 3 18.89 -3.46 -1.88
N LYS A 4 17.89 -2.72 -2.37
CA LYS A 4 17.15 -1.72 -1.57
C LYS A 4 16.30 -2.39 -0.50
N ILE A 5 15.64 -3.50 -0.83
CA ILE A 5 14.92 -4.31 0.17
C ILE A 5 15.88 -4.84 1.23
N ALA A 6 17.04 -5.36 0.82
CA ALA A 6 18.06 -5.83 1.76
C ALA A 6 18.53 -4.71 2.70
N GLU A 7 18.78 -3.52 2.17
CA GLU A 7 19.15 -2.32 2.94
C GLU A 7 18.07 -1.93 3.96
N ILE A 8 16.79 -1.95 3.57
CA ILE A 8 15.65 -1.68 4.46
C ILE A 8 15.60 -2.69 5.61
N LYS A 9 15.75 -3.99 5.30
CA LYS A 9 15.74 -5.07 6.30
C LYS A 9 16.89 -4.96 7.29
N GLU A 10 18.10 -4.68 6.79
CA GLU A 10 19.30 -4.57 7.61
C GLU A 10 19.22 -3.39 8.59
N LYS A 11 18.70 -2.24 8.14
CA LYS A 11 18.58 -1.04 8.98
C LYS A 11 17.53 -1.15 10.08
N LYS A 12 16.64 -2.15 10.03
CA LYS A 12 15.52 -2.34 10.98
C LYS A 12 14.79 -1.03 11.28
N LEU A 13 14.47 -0.30 10.21
CA LEU A 13 13.99 1.07 10.32
C LEU A 13 12.71 1.14 11.16
N ASN A 14 12.66 2.14 12.02
CA ASN A 14 11.46 2.56 12.73
C ASN A 14 11.20 4.03 12.41
N LEU A 15 10.04 4.30 11.82
CA LEU A 15 9.63 5.61 11.34
C LEU A 15 8.37 6.04 12.09
N SER A 16 8.44 7.20 12.75
CA SER A 16 7.27 7.88 13.28
C SER A 16 6.74 8.83 12.20
N ILE A 17 5.57 8.55 11.64
CA ILE A 17 4.92 9.40 10.64
C ILE A 17 3.88 10.32 11.33
N PRO A 18 4.05 11.65 11.27
CA PRO A 18 3.13 12.57 11.93
C PRO A 18 1.70 12.44 11.41
N THR A 19 0.72 12.34 12.32
CA THR A 19 -0.70 12.22 11.95
C THR A 19 -1.17 13.36 11.04
N LYS A 20 -0.62 14.57 11.25
CA LYS A 20 -0.94 15.73 10.43
C LYS A 20 -0.57 15.53 8.96
N GLU A 21 0.59 14.94 8.68
CA GLU A 21 1.02 14.60 7.31
C GLU A 21 0.09 13.55 6.71
N VAL A 22 -0.26 12.52 7.50
CA VAL A 22 -1.17 11.45 7.09
C VAL A 22 -2.54 12.00 6.74
N VAL A 23 -3.14 12.83 7.60
CA VAL A 23 -4.47 13.42 7.37
C VAL A 23 -4.46 14.32 6.15
N ASN A 24 -3.44 15.18 6.00
CA ASN A 24 -3.34 16.06 4.84
C ASN A 24 -3.25 15.28 3.53
N LEU A 25 -2.40 14.24 3.46
CA LEU A 25 -2.28 13.41 2.26
C LEU A 25 -3.54 12.56 2.05
N ALA A 26 -4.14 12.00 3.09
CA ALA A 26 -5.36 11.20 3.00
C ALA A 26 -6.52 12.00 2.40
N SER A 27 -6.72 13.25 2.84
CA SER A 27 -7.73 14.14 2.26
C SER A 27 -7.47 14.37 0.78
N ARG A 28 -6.22 14.65 0.38
CA ARG A 28 -5.85 14.82 -1.04
C ARG A 28 -6.10 13.56 -1.87
N LEU A 29 -5.69 12.39 -1.37
CA LEU A 29 -5.91 11.13 -2.06
C LEU A 29 -7.41 10.87 -2.26
N ALA A 30 -8.23 11.20 -1.27
CA ALA A 30 -9.68 11.05 -1.37
C ALA A 30 -10.32 12.09 -2.32
N GLU A 31 -9.83 13.34 -2.34
CA GLU A 31 -10.23 14.37 -3.31
C GLU A 31 -9.81 14.04 -4.75
N GLN A 32 -8.69 13.33 -4.92
CA GLN A 32 -8.27 12.74 -6.20
C GLN A 32 -8.95 11.40 -6.47
N HIS A 33 -9.89 11.01 -5.61
CA HIS A 33 -10.60 9.75 -5.61
C HIS A 33 -9.70 8.52 -5.73
N PHE A 34 -8.40 8.61 -5.43
CA PHE A 34 -7.49 7.47 -5.46
C PHE A 34 -8.00 6.27 -4.63
N VAL A 35 -8.78 6.56 -3.59
CA VAL A 35 -9.56 5.60 -2.82
C VAL A 35 -10.93 6.17 -2.52
N SER A 36 -11.97 5.42 -2.85
CA SER A 36 -13.36 5.74 -2.51
C SER A 36 -13.51 5.82 -0.99
N PHE A 37 -14.21 6.84 -0.51
CA PHE A 37 -14.55 6.99 0.90
C PHE A 37 -15.41 5.80 1.33
N VAL A 38 -14.79 4.76 1.90
CA VAL A 38 -15.53 3.76 2.65
C VAL A 38 -15.87 4.39 4.01
N ASP A 39 -17.15 4.48 4.31
CA ASP A 39 -17.68 5.00 5.56
C ASP A 39 -17.16 4.21 6.79
N GLY A 40 -16.11 4.76 7.43
CA GLY A 40 -15.68 4.58 8.83
C GLY A 40 -14.72 3.42 9.16
N PRO A 41 -14.04 3.39 10.35
CA PRO A 41 -13.72 4.44 11.30
C PRO A 41 -12.22 4.42 11.68
N LEU A 42 -11.28 4.27 10.73
CA LEU A 42 -9.86 4.28 11.09
C LEU A 42 -9.45 5.71 11.46
N GLN A 43 -9.43 5.99 12.75
CA GLN A 43 -9.02 7.27 13.30
C GLN A 43 -7.60 7.15 13.79
N LEU A 44 -6.63 7.67 13.04
CA LEU A 44 -5.28 7.81 13.54
C LEU A 44 -5.26 9.06 14.43
N LYS A 45 -5.05 8.87 15.73
CA LYS A 45 -5.10 9.95 16.74
C LYS A 45 -3.72 10.47 17.14
N GLU A 46 -2.68 9.76 16.75
CA GLU A 46 -1.30 9.97 17.09
C GLU A 46 -0.40 9.55 15.93
N ASN A 47 0.89 9.82 16.06
CA ASN A 47 1.86 9.45 15.05
C ASN A 47 1.76 7.95 14.77
N VAL A 48 1.96 7.58 13.51
CA VAL A 48 1.93 6.19 13.10
C VAL A 48 3.35 5.68 13.16
N GLU A 49 3.59 4.69 14.01
CA GLU A 49 4.85 3.96 14.03
C GLU A 49 4.84 2.92 12.93
N VAL A 50 5.83 3.01 12.04
CA VAL A 50 6.05 2.08 10.94
C VAL A 50 7.41 1.43 11.13
N THR A 51 7.41 0.12 11.36
CA THR A 51 8.64 -0.64 11.62
C THR A 51 8.77 -1.78 10.64
N VAL A 52 9.99 -2.04 10.17
CA VAL A 52 10.25 -3.25 9.38
C VAL A 52 10.01 -4.48 10.25
N ILE A 53 9.21 -5.43 9.77
CA ILE A 53 8.94 -6.68 10.47
C ILE A 53 10.00 -7.71 10.05
N ASP A 54 10.82 -8.15 10.99
CA ASP A 54 11.87 -9.16 10.79
C ASP A 54 11.73 -10.39 11.73
N ASP A 55 10.76 -10.35 12.65
CA ASP A 55 10.42 -11.44 13.56
C ASP A 55 9.08 -12.09 13.16
N PRO A 56 9.04 -13.41 12.87
CA PRO A 56 7.80 -14.11 12.53
C PRO A 56 6.78 -14.11 13.67
N LYS A 57 7.20 -14.02 14.95
CA LYS A 57 6.27 -13.89 16.07
C LYS A 57 5.54 -12.56 16.03
N ARG A 58 6.27 -11.49 15.70
CA ARG A 58 5.68 -10.17 15.53
C ARG A 58 4.70 -10.13 14.35
N LEU A 59 5.06 -10.74 13.22
CA LEU A 59 4.16 -10.86 12.08
C LEU A 59 2.89 -11.66 12.43
N LEU A 60 3.02 -12.73 13.21
CA LEU A 60 1.89 -13.54 13.67
C LEU A 60 0.93 -12.76 14.56
N GLU A 61 1.46 -12.03 15.54
CA GLU A 61 0.68 -11.18 16.45
C GLU A 61 -0.09 -10.11 15.68
N ILE A 62 0.58 -9.38 14.78
CA ILE A 62 -0.06 -8.37 13.93
C ILE A 62 -1.12 -9.03 13.03
N ALA A 63 -0.83 -10.20 12.47
CA ALA A 63 -1.77 -10.93 11.62
C ALA A 63 -3.05 -11.33 12.38
N GLU A 64 -2.93 -11.80 13.61
CA GLU A 64 -4.08 -12.13 14.47
C GLU A 64 -4.90 -10.86 14.79
N LEU A 65 -4.25 -9.80 15.26
CA LEU A 65 -4.92 -8.56 15.67
C LEU A 65 -5.61 -7.84 14.50
N SER A 66 -5.00 -7.89 13.31
CA SER A 66 -5.53 -7.30 12.07
C SER A 66 -6.51 -8.22 11.32
N ALA A 67 -6.86 -9.38 11.89
CA ALA A 67 -7.72 -10.40 11.29
C ALA A 67 -7.23 -10.87 9.90
N SER A 68 -5.91 -10.88 9.70
CA SER A 68 -5.26 -11.19 8.43
C SER A 68 -5.41 -12.66 8.04
N CYS A 69 -5.41 -12.90 6.72
CA CYS A 69 -5.29 -14.23 6.18
C CYS A 69 -3.91 -14.88 6.41
N LEU A 70 -2.93 -14.16 6.96
CA LEU A 70 -1.69 -14.78 7.42
C LEU A 70 -1.90 -15.59 8.70
N TYR A 71 -2.91 -15.24 9.51
CA TYR A 71 -3.26 -15.98 10.72
C TYR A 71 -4.24 -17.12 10.41
N ARG A 72 -3.96 -18.30 10.95
CA ARG A 72 -4.74 -19.52 10.74
C ARG A 72 -4.97 -20.20 12.10
N PRO A 73 -6.08 -19.94 12.80
CA PRO A 73 -6.29 -20.43 14.18
C PRO A 73 -6.34 -21.95 14.31
N ARG A 74 -6.54 -22.68 13.21
CA ARG A 74 -6.56 -24.15 13.18
C ARG A 74 -5.18 -24.77 12.95
N ILE A 75 -4.14 -23.96 12.70
CA ILE A 75 -2.78 -24.42 12.45
C ILE A 75 -1.94 -24.16 13.70
N SER A 76 -1.14 -25.14 14.13
CA SER A 76 -0.23 -24.98 15.27
C SER A 76 0.70 -23.78 15.08
N GLU A 77 0.91 -23.01 16.13
CA GLU A 77 1.78 -21.81 16.13
C GLU A 77 3.14 -22.08 15.48
N ALA A 78 3.82 -23.17 15.83
CA ALA A 78 5.13 -23.52 15.26
C ALA A 78 5.13 -23.64 13.72
N LYS A 79 4.05 -24.18 13.13
CA LYS A 79 3.91 -24.27 11.66
C LYS A 79 3.64 -22.90 11.04
N GLN A 80 2.85 -22.06 11.71
CA GLN A 80 2.61 -20.69 11.25
C GLN A 80 3.90 -19.88 11.29
N LEU A 81 4.66 -19.93 12.39
CA LEU A 81 5.94 -19.24 12.53
C LEU A 81 6.95 -19.67 11.45
N ALA A 82 7.05 -20.97 11.15
CA ALA A 82 7.92 -21.46 10.08
C ALA A 82 7.49 -20.93 8.69
N ALA A 83 6.18 -20.84 8.42
CA ALA A 83 5.69 -20.28 7.16
C ALA A 83 5.93 -18.75 7.08
N LEU A 84 5.69 -18.03 8.17
CA LEU A 84 5.92 -16.58 8.24
C LEU A 84 7.41 -16.23 8.14
N GLN A 85 8.30 -17.05 8.72
CA GLN A 85 9.74 -16.87 8.55
C GLN A 85 10.12 -16.91 7.07
N ARG A 86 9.56 -17.85 6.29
CA ARG A 86 9.79 -17.91 4.84
C ARG A 86 9.33 -16.63 4.11
N PHE A 87 8.26 -15.99 4.59
CA PHE A 87 7.78 -14.73 4.00
C PHE A 87 8.75 -13.58 4.30
N LEU A 88 9.28 -13.55 5.52
CA LEU A 88 10.26 -12.55 5.95
C LEU A 88 11.63 -12.76 5.30
N ASP A 89 11.99 -14.02 5.00
CA ASP A 89 13.23 -14.39 4.32
C ASP A 89 13.20 -14.11 2.81
N ASP A 90 12.03 -13.82 2.22
CA ASP A 90 11.93 -13.54 0.78
C ASP A 90 12.75 -12.27 0.43
N PRO A 91 13.81 -12.37 -0.38
CA PRO A 91 14.63 -11.21 -0.74
C PRO A 91 13.87 -10.16 -1.56
N GLY A 92 12.75 -10.55 -2.17
CA GLY A 92 11.86 -9.71 -2.95
C GLY A 92 10.83 -8.94 -2.16
N ALA A 93 10.65 -9.21 -0.86
CA ALA A 93 9.59 -8.61 -0.05
C ALA A 93 10.14 -7.80 1.13
N ALA A 94 9.52 -6.67 1.43
CA ALA A 94 9.67 -5.98 2.71
C ALA A 94 8.30 -5.86 3.40
N TYR A 95 8.23 -6.33 4.65
CA TYR A 95 7.04 -6.25 5.49
C TYR A 95 7.20 -5.10 6.48
N PHE A 96 6.16 -4.28 6.61
CA PHE A 96 6.15 -3.14 7.51
C PHE A 96 4.94 -3.21 8.42
N SER A 97 5.13 -2.99 9.71
CA SER A 97 4.03 -2.77 10.64
C SER A 97 3.48 -1.36 10.45
N LEU A 98 2.23 -1.19 10.84
CA LEU A 98 1.58 0.11 11.00
C LEU A 98 0.87 0.09 12.34
N GLU A 99 1.28 0.96 13.26
CA GLU A 99 0.77 0.92 14.61
C GLU A 99 0.51 2.30 15.20
N THR A 100 -0.59 2.35 15.94
CA THR A 100 -0.90 3.42 16.88
C THR A 100 -1.47 2.78 18.15
N SER A 101 -1.76 3.58 19.16
CA SER A 101 -2.46 3.19 20.38
C SER A 101 -3.82 2.55 20.11
N ASN A 102 -4.45 2.89 18.98
CA ASN A 102 -5.79 2.42 18.62
C ASN A 102 -5.87 1.68 17.28
N SER A 103 -4.78 1.45 16.56
CA SER A 103 -4.74 0.74 15.29
C SER A 103 -3.54 -0.20 15.18
N VAL A 104 -3.71 -1.29 14.43
CA VAL A 104 -2.63 -2.25 14.13
C VAL A 104 -2.85 -2.83 12.75
N GLY A 105 -1.76 -3.00 12.02
CA GLY A 105 -1.77 -3.54 10.68
C GLY A 105 -0.38 -3.78 10.14
N TYR A 106 -0.33 -4.13 8.88
CA TYR A 106 0.89 -4.24 8.11
C TYR A 106 0.64 -3.93 6.64
N PHE A 107 1.70 -3.62 5.93
CA PHE A 107 1.73 -3.61 4.49
C PHE A 107 2.99 -4.30 3.96
N VAL A 108 2.94 -4.70 2.71
CA VAL A 108 4.01 -5.44 2.04
C VAL A 108 4.32 -4.78 0.72
N MET A 109 5.59 -4.47 0.52
CA MET A 109 6.13 -4.01 -0.75
C MET A 109 6.94 -5.15 -1.37
N TYR A 110 6.70 -5.44 -2.65
CA TYR A 110 7.50 -6.39 -3.41
C TYR A 110 8.31 -5.71 -4.49
N ALA A 111 9.50 -6.26 -4.76
CA ALA A 111 10.26 -5.92 -5.94
C ALA A 111 9.65 -6.59 -7.18
N GLY A 112 9.65 -5.87 -8.29
CA GLY A 112 9.25 -6.38 -9.59
C GLY A 112 10.10 -5.77 -10.69
N THR A 113 9.99 -6.35 -11.88
CA THR A 113 10.56 -5.82 -13.12
C THR A 113 9.43 -5.59 -14.11
N LEU A 114 9.33 -4.38 -14.67
CA LEU A 114 8.39 -4.08 -15.73
C LEU A 114 8.74 -4.91 -16.98
N CYS A 115 7.77 -5.65 -17.53
CA CYS A 115 8.01 -6.52 -18.68
C CYS A 115 8.43 -5.73 -19.94
N GLU A 116 7.86 -4.54 -20.13
CA GLU A 116 8.09 -3.72 -21.33
C GLU A 116 9.46 -3.04 -21.33
N THR A 117 9.93 -2.57 -20.17
CA THR A 117 11.13 -1.73 -20.08
C THR A 117 12.30 -2.40 -19.36
N GLY A 118 12.05 -3.49 -18.62
CA GLY A 118 13.04 -4.09 -17.74
C GLY A 118 13.36 -3.26 -16.49
N GLN A 119 12.66 -2.16 -16.24
CA GLN A 119 12.87 -1.33 -15.06
C GLN A 119 12.47 -2.08 -13.79
N GLU A 120 13.34 -2.06 -12.78
CA GLU A 120 13.03 -2.61 -11.47
C GLU A 120 12.24 -1.60 -10.62
N ILE A 121 11.15 -2.04 -10.01
CA ILE A 121 10.25 -1.22 -9.21
C ILE A 121 9.90 -1.88 -7.88
N LEU A 122 9.32 -1.12 -6.97
CA LEU A 122 8.54 -1.64 -5.84
C LEU A 122 7.04 -1.49 -6.12
N PHE A 123 6.26 -2.45 -5.68
CA PHE A 123 4.81 -2.36 -5.73
C PHE A 123 4.15 -2.87 -4.45
N GLU A 124 3.04 -2.23 -4.06
CA GLU A 124 2.21 -2.66 -2.94
C GLU A 124 1.49 -3.97 -3.30
N ASP A 125 1.69 -5.01 -2.51
CA ASP A 125 1.03 -6.32 -2.70
C ASP A 125 -0.12 -6.52 -1.71
N VAL A 126 0.11 -6.15 -0.45
CA VAL A 126 -0.87 -6.30 0.63
C VAL A 126 -0.86 -5.06 1.51
N LEU A 127 -2.06 -4.58 1.85
CA LEU A 127 -2.28 -3.58 2.88
C LEU A 127 -3.46 -4.00 3.75
N ARG A 128 -3.24 -4.11 5.06
CA ARG A 128 -4.28 -4.50 5.99
C ARG A 128 -4.09 -3.89 7.36
N ALA A 129 -5.12 -3.21 7.86
CA ALA A 129 -5.12 -2.70 9.23
C ALA A 129 -6.50 -2.79 9.87
N ARG A 130 -6.54 -2.59 11.18
CA ARG A 130 -7.77 -2.57 11.97
C ARG A 130 -7.61 -1.67 13.19
N ASN A 131 -8.72 -1.07 13.65
CA ASN A 131 -8.74 -0.41 14.96
C ASN A 131 -8.73 -1.46 16.09
N LYS A 132 -7.89 -1.26 17.10
CA LYS A 132 -7.90 -2.01 18.37
C LYS A 132 -9.24 -1.78 19.09
N GLY A 133 -9.82 -2.85 19.64
CA GLY A 133 -11.03 -2.78 20.46
C GLY A 133 -12.35 -2.53 19.73
N ARG A 134 -12.38 -2.41 18.39
CA ARG A 134 -13.62 -2.36 17.60
C ARG A 134 -13.83 -3.66 16.81
N HIS A 135 -15.07 -4.12 16.72
CA HIS A 135 -15.49 -5.31 15.97
C HIS A 135 -15.90 -5.13 14.48
N PRO A 136 -15.54 -4.07 13.71
CA PRO A 136 -15.63 -4.18 12.27
C PRO A 136 -14.42 -4.95 11.73
N GLY A 137 -14.58 -5.48 10.52
CA GLY A 137 -13.53 -6.17 9.75
C GLY A 137 -12.31 -5.27 9.46
N PRO A 138 -11.34 -5.78 8.69
CA PRO A 138 -10.16 -4.99 8.30
C PRO A 138 -10.56 -3.73 7.53
N ALA A 139 -9.89 -2.62 7.82
CA ALA A 139 -9.90 -1.43 6.97
C ALA A 139 -8.92 -1.66 5.82
N LEU A 140 -9.43 -2.21 4.73
CA LEU A 140 -8.68 -2.32 3.47
C LEU A 140 -8.83 -0.99 2.71
N TYR A 141 -7.76 -0.56 2.06
CA TYR A 141 -7.79 0.60 1.14
C TYR A 141 -8.27 1.92 1.76
N HIS A 142 -8.10 2.11 3.07
CA HIS A 142 -8.47 3.37 3.71
C HIS A 142 -7.49 4.51 3.31
N PRO A 143 -7.96 5.73 2.98
CA PRO A 143 -7.10 6.84 2.54
C PRO A 143 -5.95 7.15 3.50
N ALA A 144 -6.21 7.12 4.81
CA ALA A 144 -5.17 7.33 5.81
C ALA A 144 -4.08 6.23 5.79
N LEU A 145 -4.44 4.97 5.51
CA LEU A 145 -3.45 3.90 5.41
C LEU A 145 -2.61 4.04 4.14
N LYS A 146 -3.26 4.37 3.02
CA LYS A 146 -2.57 4.66 1.76
C LYS A 146 -1.60 5.83 1.92
N ALA A 147 -2.02 6.89 2.61
CA ALA A 147 -1.14 8.00 2.94
C ALA A 147 0.07 7.57 3.77
N VAL A 148 -0.10 6.67 4.74
CA VAL A 148 1.03 6.12 5.52
C VAL A 148 2.00 5.35 4.61
N VAL A 149 1.51 4.52 3.69
CA VAL A 149 2.36 3.79 2.74
C VAL A 149 3.18 4.78 1.89
N ALA A 150 2.52 5.77 1.29
CA ALA A 150 3.19 6.79 0.47
C ALA A 150 4.26 7.58 1.25
N LEU A 151 3.93 8.05 2.46
CA LEU A 151 4.86 8.78 3.32
C LEU A 151 6.01 7.90 3.83
N THR A 152 5.76 6.60 4.02
CA THR A 152 6.84 5.65 4.34
C THR A 152 7.84 5.59 3.18
N LEU A 153 7.34 5.42 1.96
CA LEU A 153 8.17 5.34 0.76
C LEU A 153 8.90 6.67 0.47
N GLU A 154 8.28 7.81 0.79
CA GLU A 154 8.95 9.12 0.79
C GLU A 154 10.11 9.18 1.77
N LYS A 155 9.91 8.78 3.03
CA LYS A 155 10.97 8.77 4.05
C LYS A 155 12.10 7.77 3.74
N LEU A 156 11.82 6.77 2.91
CA LEU A 156 12.80 5.80 2.43
C LEU A 156 13.51 6.23 1.13
N ASP A 157 13.15 7.37 0.54
CA ASP A 157 13.66 7.84 -0.76
C ASP A 157 13.38 6.84 -1.90
N LEU A 158 12.15 6.34 -1.96
CA LEU A 158 11.70 5.31 -2.92
C LEU A 158 10.52 5.77 -3.78
N THR A 159 10.20 7.07 -3.80
CA THR A 159 8.97 7.59 -4.43
C THR A 159 8.92 7.36 -5.92
N GLU A 160 10.05 7.48 -6.62
CA GLU A 160 10.11 7.39 -8.09
C GLU A 160 9.86 5.97 -8.60
N ASP A 161 10.40 4.97 -7.90
CA ASP A 161 10.36 3.57 -8.31
C ASP A 161 9.25 2.77 -7.61
N SER A 162 8.42 3.41 -6.80
CA SER A 162 7.36 2.72 -6.06
C SER A 162 5.97 2.97 -6.61
N HIS A 163 5.16 1.92 -6.58
CA HIS A 163 3.80 1.91 -7.11
C HIS A 163 2.82 1.38 -6.05
N MET A 164 1.73 2.09 -5.85
CA MET A 164 0.69 1.69 -4.91
C MET A 164 -0.52 1.16 -5.64
N TYR A 165 -1.07 0.05 -5.16
CA TYR A 165 -2.27 -0.57 -5.72
C TYR A 165 -3.46 0.39 -5.64
N VAL A 166 -4.18 0.53 -6.76
CA VAL A 166 -5.44 1.27 -6.88
C VAL A 166 -6.58 0.26 -6.77
N PRO A 167 -7.45 0.34 -5.74
CA PRO A 167 -8.58 -0.58 -5.63
C PRO A 167 -9.56 -0.40 -6.79
N PHE A 168 -10.09 -1.52 -7.28
CA PHE A 168 -10.99 -1.67 -8.44
C PHE A 168 -12.35 -0.93 -8.39
N GLU A 169 -12.57 0.00 -7.46
CA GLU A 169 -13.75 0.87 -7.54
C GLU A 169 -13.52 1.85 -8.70
N MET A 170 -14.02 1.46 -9.88
CA MET A 170 -13.90 2.15 -11.15
C MET A 170 -14.19 3.64 -11.00
N LEU A 171 -13.15 4.45 -11.08
CA LEU A 171 -13.27 5.87 -11.35
C LEU A 171 -12.89 6.04 -12.79
N ASP A 172 -13.86 6.38 -13.62
CA ASP A 172 -13.73 6.54 -15.08
C ASP A 172 -12.64 7.54 -15.51
N TRP A 173 -12.02 8.24 -14.56
CA TRP A 173 -11.03 9.29 -14.78
C TRP A 173 -9.72 9.10 -14.00
N PHE A 174 -9.61 8.10 -13.12
CA PHE A 174 -8.33 7.86 -12.43
C PHE A 174 -7.40 7.06 -13.35
N ASP A 175 -6.41 7.78 -13.89
CA ASP A 175 -5.37 7.27 -14.78
C ASP A 175 -4.32 6.47 -13.98
N GLY A 176 -4.74 5.31 -13.47
CA GLY A 176 -3.84 4.31 -12.91
C GLY A 176 -3.17 3.52 -14.03
N GLU A 177 -1.87 3.27 -13.89
CA GLU A 177 -1.11 2.47 -14.85
C GLU A 177 -1.36 0.99 -14.58
N ARG A 178 -1.72 0.25 -15.64
CA ARG A 178 -1.72 -1.21 -15.59
C ARG A 178 -0.29 -1.69 -15.78
N LEU A 179 0.33 -2.13 -14.70
CA LEU A 179 1.72 -2.59 -14.76
C LEU A 179 1.76 -4.08 -15.13
N GLN A 180 2.49 -4.42 -16.18
CA GLN A 180 2.89 -5.80 -16.46
C GLN A 180 4.23 -6.08 -15.80
N LEU A 181 4.25 -7.04 -14.86
CA LEU A 181 5.34 -7.24 -13.92
C LEU A 181 5.85 -8.68 -13.93
N HIS A 182 7.17 -8.84 -13.82
CA HIS A 182 7.80 -10.03 -13.27
C HIS A 182 8.15 -9.76 -11.79
N LYS A 183 7.51 -10.46 -10.86
CA LYS A 183 7.82 -10.37 -9.43
C LYS A 183 9.24 -10.88 -9.16
N LEU A 184 10.09 -10.03 -8.59
CA LEU A 184 11.46 -10.37 -8.20
C LEU A 184 11.44 -10.94 -6.78
N GLY A 185 12.14 -12.05 -6.57
CA GLY A 185 11.99 -12.83 -5.35
C GLY A 185 10.64 -13.56 -5.34
N SER A 186 10.70 -14.85 -5.67
CA SER A 186 9.70 -15.88 -5.32
C SER A 186 10.06 -17.26 -5.90
N GLU A 187 11.35 -17.58 -6.12
CA GLU A 187 11.77 -18.97 -6.36
C GLU A 187 11.34 -19.90 -5.20
N TYR A 188 11.18 -19.34 -3.99
CA TYR A 188 10.74 -20.03 -2.77
C TYR A 188 9.27 -20.44 -2.75
N PHE A 189 8.43 -19.91 -3.64
CA PHE A 189 7.00 -20.26 -3.77
C PHE A 189 6.70 -21.10 -5.02
N LYS A 190 7.63 -21.17 -5.99
CA LYS A 190 7.52 -22.03 -7.18
C LYS A 190 7.75 -23.52 -6.87
N LYS A 191 8.44 -23.85 -5.78
CA LYS A 191 8.56 -25.22 -5.28
C LYS A 191 7.42 -25.52 -4.33
N ASP A 192 6.53 -26.43 -4.75
CA ASP A 192 5.49 -27.11 -3.94
C ASP A 192 4.09 -26.47 -3.85
N PHE A 193 3.77 -25.44 -4.65
CA PHE A 193 2.37 -25.04 -4.90
C PHE A 193 1.91 -25.55 -6.28
N PRO A 194 0.65 -25.97 -6.45
CA PRO A 194 0.11 -26.24 -7.79
C PRO A 194 0.27 -24.99 -8.66
N GLU A 195 0.56 -25.17 -9.95
CA GLU A 195 0.75 -24.14 -10.99
C GLU A 195 -0.45 -23.17 -11.15
N GLU A 196 -1.40 -23.13 -10.22
CA GLU A 196 -2.58 -22.28 -10.26
C GLU A 196 -2.50 -21.13 -9.24
N PHE A 197 -1.51 -21.14 -8.34
CA PHE A 197 -1.35 -20.09 -7.31
C PHE A 197 -0.32 -19.04 -7.76
N TYR A 198 -0.83 -18.06 -8.52
CA TYR A 198 -0.13 -16.82 -8.92
C TYR A 198 1.12 -17.01 -9.78
N ASN A 199 0.91 -17.40 -11.04
CA ASN A 199 2.00 -17.64 -11.98
C ASN A 199 2.46 -16.40 -12.75
N GLY A 200 1.86 -15.22 -12.56
CA GLY A 200 2.10 -14.07 -13.46
C GLY A 200 1.72 -14.32 -14.93
N THR A 201 1.28 -15.54 -15.27
CA THR A 201 0.76 -15.99 -16.57
C THR A 201 -0.75 -16.17 -16.54
N GLN A 202 -1.43 -15.72 -15.49
CA GLN A 202 -2.90 -15.71 -15.50
C GLN A 202 -3.34 -14.56 -16.39
N ASP A 203 -3.81 -14.91 -17.58
CA ASP A 203 -4.57 -14.07 -18.51
C ASP A 203 -5.93 -13.70 -17.89
N PHE A 204 -5.95 -13.04 -16.74
CA PHE A 204 -7.13 -12.30 -16.33
C PHE A 204 -7.10 -10.96 -17.07
N ASP A 205 -8.18 -10.64 -17.79
CA ASP A 205 -8.38 -9.41 -18.57
C ASP A 205 -8.30 -8.10 -17.74
N ILE A 206 -8.06 -8.20 -16.43
CA ILE A 206 -8.02 -7.08 -15.50
C ILE A 206 -6.75 -7.21 -14.64
N TRP A 207 -5.64 -6.69 -15.15
CA TRP A 207 -4.46 -6.42 -14.33
C TRP A 207 -4.82 -5.41 -13.23
N PRO A 208 -4.33 -5.59 -11.99
CA PRO A 208 -4.47 -4.56 -10.95
C PRO A 208 -3.85 -3.25 -11.43
N SER A 209 -4.58 -2.16 -11.26
CA SER A 209 -4.07 -0.82 -11.56
C SER A 209 -3.20 -0.33 -10.41
N PHE A 210 -2.15 0.40 -10.74
CA PHE A 210 -1.26 1.02 -9.77
C PHE A 210 -1.11 2.51 -10.05
N ALA A 211 -0.68 3.26 -9.03
CA ALA A 211 -0.27 4.64 -9.19
C ALA A 211 1.17 4.81 -8.69
N ASN A 212 1.99 5.51 -9.46
CA ASN A 212 3.32 5.89 -9.03
C ASN A 212 3.25 6.80 -7.79
N VAL A 213 4.07 6.53 -6.78
CA VAL A 213 4.03 7.23 -5.50
C VAL A 213 4.42 8.70 -5.63
N LYS A 214 5.44 9.01 -6.44
CA LYS A 214 5.85 10.38 -6.71
C LYS A 214 4.68 11.23 -7.21
N HIS A 215 3.92 10.70 -8.17
CA HIS A 215 2.75 11.39 -8.72
C HIS A 215 1.66 11.66 -7.67
N LEU A 216 1.41 10.70 -6.77
CA LEU A 216 0.45 10.87 -5.67
C LEU A 216 0.88 11.97 -4.69
N LEU A 217 2.18 12.13 -4.44
CA LEU A 217 2.72 13.13 -3.54
C LEU A 217 2.76 14.54 -4.18
N GLU A 218 3.12 14.62 -5.47
CA GLU A 218 3.38 15.85 -6.22
C GLU A 218 2.15 16.52 -6.82
N ARG A 219 0.98 15.85 -6.92
CA ARG A 219 -0.29 16.46 -7.41
C ARG A 219 -0.87 17.53 -6.46
N GLN A 220 -0.07 18.54 -6.11
CA GLN A 220 -0.50 19.80 -5.48
C GLN A 220 -0.97 20.84 -6.50
N VAL A 221 -0.58 20.76 -7.78
CA VAL A 221 -0.49 21.98 -8.61
C VAL A 221 -1.69 22.28 -9.52
N ILE A 222 -2.60 21.34 -9.79
CA ILE A 222 -3.60 21.53 -10.88
C ILE A 222 -5.02 21.91 -10.39
N VAL A 223 -5.34 21.80 -9.10
CA VAL A 223 -6.68 22.18 -8.62
C VAL A 223 -6.80 23.69 -8.36
N GLU A 224 -5.72 24.37 -7.96
CA GLU A 224 -5.74 25.83 -7.80
C GLU A 224 -5.79 26.60 -9.13
N ALA A 225 -5.34 26.00 -10.23
CA ALA A 225 -5.35 26.63 -11.56
C ALA A 225 -6.73 26.61 -12.26
N ARG A 226 -7.70 25.83 -11.78
CA ARG A 226 -9.05 25.75 -12.39
C ARG A 226 -10.08 26.72 -11.78
N ASN A 227 -9.73 27.47 -10.74
CA ASN A 227 -10.63 28.41 -10.07
C ASN A 227 -10.36 29.91 -10.34
N VAL A 228 -9.59 30.24 -11.39
CA VAL A 228 -9.43 31.65 -11.80
C VAL A 228 -9.79 31.83 -13.27
N LEU A 229 -11.08 31.78 -13.58
CA LEU A 229 -11.65 32.64 -14.61
C LEU A 229 -12.88 33.33 -14.00
N PRO A 230 -12.84 34.66 -13.76
CA PRO A 230 -14.06 35.37 -13.42
C PRO A 230 -15.01 35.28 -14.62
N ILE A 231 -16.15 34.66 -14.41
CA ILE A 231 -17.26 34.73 -15.35
C ILE A 231 -17.78 36.17 -15.29
N THR A 232 -17.31 37.02 -16.19
CA THR A 232 -17.90 38.33 -16.42
C THR A 232 -19.33 38.09 -16.93
N PRO A 233 -20.39 38.62 -16.31
CA PRO A 233 -21.73 38.48 -16.85
C PRO A 233 -21.80 39.27 -18.15
N ALA A 234 -21.93 38.58 -19.28
CA ALA A 234 -22.26 39.24 -20.53
C ALA A 234 -23.66 39.86 -20.38
N ALA A 235 -23.73 41.18 -20.50
CA ALA A 235 -24.99 41.91 -20.54
C ALA A 235 -25.82 41.40 -21.73
N LEU A 236 -27.00 40.85 -21.45
CA LEU A 236 -27.98 40.49 -22.47
C LEU A 236 -28.48 41.78 -23.15
N PRO A 237 -28.49 41.85 -24.50
CA PRO A 237 -29.14 42.95 -25.19
C PRO A 237 -30.65 42.82 -25.01
N ARG A 238 -31.28 43.89 -24.51
CA ARG A 238 -32.74 44.05 -24.50
C ARG A 238 -33.20 44.22 -25.95
N TYR A 239 -34.06 43.31 -26.40
CA TYR A 239 -34.96 43.53 -27.54
C TYR A 239 -36.39 43.48 -27.01
#